data_AF-A0A935BNR6-F1
#
_entry.id   AF-A0A935BNR6-F1
#
_cell.length_a   1.000
_cell.length_b   1.000
_cell.length_c   1.000
_cell.angle_alpha   90.00
_cell.angle_beta   90.00
_cell.angle_gamma   90.00
#
_symmetry.space_group_name_H-M   'P 1'
#
loop_
_entity.id
_entity.type
_entity.pdbx_description
1 polymer ?
#
loop_
_entity_poly.entity_id
_entity_poly.type
_entity_poly.pdbx_seq_one_letter_code
_entity_poly.pdbx_strand_id
1 'polypeptide(L)'
;MQVVSTTASAGTQVFVSVDLTALGNEAATQFSVNFNPSIVSISNLSSPNLNPDVTIGTGVPAGSAITVNGSQALFGRIGVLVDSAGTFVSSPPARQVVTLRFTVSPTAPSVSTPITFVDAPIGRSTSDFLGNSLATAYVDGVITIQNGGSE
;
A
#
# COMPACT_ATOMS: atom_id res chain seq x y z
N MET A 1 7.36 -2.37 8.23
CA MET A 1 6.44 -1.97 7.15
C MET A 1 5.88 -0.59 7.48
N GLN A 2 5.96 0.37 6.55
CA GLN A 2 5.48 1.74 6.77
C GLN A 2 4.75 2.25 5.53
N VAL A 3 3.67 2.99 5.74
CA VAL A 3 3.04 3.79 4.68
C VAL A 3 3.74 5.14 4.62
N VAL A 4 4.30 5.49 3.47
CA VAL A 4 5.00 6.77 3.29
C VAL A 4 3.98 7.89 3.13
N SER A 5 4.03 8.86 4.03
CA SER A 5 3.12 10.01 4.01
C SER A 5 3.42 10.93 2.82
N THR A 6 2.39 11.55 2.26
CA THR A 6 2.50 12.36 1.04
C THR A 6 1.46 13.47 1.00
N THR A 7 1.58 14.36 0.01
CA THR A 7 0.66 15.47 -0.25
C THR A 7 0.01 15.31 -1.62
N ALA A 8 -1.23 15.76 -1.75
CA ALA A 8 -1.96 15.73 -3.01
C ALA A 8 -2.90 16.92 -3.15
N SER A 9 -3.31 17.22 -4.38
CA SER A 9 -4.35 18.21 -4.64
C SER A 9 -5.69 17.53 -4.88
N ALA A 10 -6.79 18.23 -4.58
CA ALA A 10 -8.12 17.75 -4.94
C ALA A 10 -8.20 17.46 -6.46
N GLY A 11 -8.84 16.35 -6.84
CA GLY A 11 -9.04 15.94 -8.23
C GLY A 11 -7.82 15.34 -8.93
N THR A 12 -6.69 15.14 -8.24
CA THR A 12 -5.49 14.50 -8.82
C THR A 12 -5.37 13.02 -8.42
N GLN A 13 -4.43 12.32 -9.06
CA GLN A 13 -3.95 11.04 -8.57
C GLN A 13 -2.80 11.27 -7.59
N VAL A 14 -2.69 10.42 -6.58
CA VAL A 14 -1.58 10.41 -5.62
C VAL A 14 -1.04 9.00 -5.47
N PHE A 15 0.29 8.90 -5.42
CA PHE A 15 1.01 7.64 -5.28
C PHE A 15 1.55 7.54 -3.86
N VAL A 16 1.11 6.50 -3.14
CA VAL A 16 1.49 6.21 -1.77
C VAL A 16 2.38 4.97 -1.77
N SER A 17 3.63 5.13 -1.35
CA SER A 17 4.57 4.02 -1.22
C SER A 17 4.31 3.26 0.08
N VAL A 18 4.42 1.93 0.03
CA VAL A 18 4.50 1.10 1.24
C VAL A 18 5.89 0.46 1.27
N ASP A 19 6.65 0.76 2.32
CA ASP A 19 8.06 0.40 2.41
C ASP A 19 8.31 -0.60 3.55
N LEU A 20 9.27 -1.50 3.34
CA LEU A 20 9.75 -2.45 4.31
C LEU A 20 11.21 -2.14 4.68
N THR A 21 11.47 -1.91 5.96
CA THR A 21 12.82 -2.02 6.51
C THR A 21 13.16 -3.51 6.61
N ALA A 22 13.81 -4.05 5.58
CA ALA A 22 14.04 -5.48 5.42
C ALA A 22 15.30 -5.94 6.17
N LEU A 23 15.25 -7.14 6.73
CA LEU A 23 16.37 -7.81 7.39
C LEU A 23 17.13 -8.76 6.45
N GLY A 24 16.56 -9.09 5.29
CA GLY A 24 17.21 -9.91 4.28
C GLY A 24 16.65 -11.34 4.16
N ASN A 25 15.69 -11.69 5.01
CA ASN A 25 15.09 -13.02 5.09
C ASN A 25 13.59 -13.04 4.79
N GLU A 26 12.97 -11.89 4.60
CA GLU A 26 11.57 -11.77 4.20
C GLU A 26 11.40 -12.23 2.75
N ALA A 27 10.37 -13.04 2.47
CA ALA A 27 10.07 -13.56 1.14
C ALA A 27 8.60 -13.41 0.74
N ALA A 28 7.68 -13.26 1.70
CA ALA A 28 6.29 -12.94 1.41
C ALA A 28 5.76 -11.93 2.42
N THR A 29 4.86 -11.06 1.98
CA THR A 29 4.17 -10.12 2.86
C THR A 29 2.75 -9.89 2.40
N GLN A 30 1.85 -9.82 3.37
CA GLN A 30 0.45 -9.43 3.15
C GLN A 30 0.02 -8.42 4.21
N PHE A 31 -0.86 -7.52 3.81
CA PHE A 31 -1.46 -6.54 4.70
C PHE A 31 -2.73 -5.98 4.06
N SER A 32 -3.55 -5.34 4.88
CA SER A 32 -4.59 -4.45 4.39
C SER A 32 -4.34 -3.03 4.85
N VAL A 33 -4.76 -2.06 4.04
CA VAL A 33 -4.82 -0.65 4.45
C VAL A 33 -6.25 -0.16 4.47
N ASN A 34 -6.54 0.72 5.43
CA ASN A 34 -7.78 1.46 5.54
C ASN A 34 -7.56 2.93 5.11
N PHE A 35 -8.54 3.48 4.41
CA PHE A 35 -8.57 4.86 3.92
C PHE A 35 -10.00 5.41 3.99
N ASN A 36 -10.18 6.72 3.88
CA ASN A 36 -11.51 7.33 3.82
C ASN A 36 -12.03 7.34 2.36
N PRO A 37 -13.03 6.51 2.00
CA PRO A 37 -13.52 6.40 0.63
C PRO A 37 -14.27 7.65 0.14
N SER A 38 -14.63 8.60 1.02
CA SER A 38 -15.20 9.89 0.61
C SER A 38 -14.14 10.91 0.19
N ILE A 39 -12.87 10.68 0.51
CA ILE A 39 -11.74 11.59 0.19
C ILE A 39 -10.89 11.00 -0.92
N VAL A 40 -10.55 9.72 -0.82
CA VAL A 40 -9.71 9.01 -1.80
C VAL A 40 -10.35 7.69 -2.21
N SER A 41 -10.15 7.28 -3.47
CA SER A 41 -10.67 6.03 -4.01
C SER A 41 -9.57 5.22 -4.69
N ILE A 42 -9.79 3.91 -4.77
CA ILE A 42 -8.91 2.93 -5.41
C ILE A 42 -9.77 1.82 -6.03
N SER A 43 -9.30 1.20 -7.12
CA SER A 43 -10.01 0.13 -7.82
C SER A 43 -10.36 -1.05 -6.88
N ASN A 44 -11.62 -1.51 -6.97
CA ASN A 44 -12.11 -2.68 -6.24
C ASN A 44 -11.82 -4.02 -6.95
N LEU A 45 -11.08 -4.00 -8.06
CA LEU A 45 -10.73 -5.21 -8.81
C LEU A 45 -9.87 -6.14 -7.94
N SER A 46 -10.41 -7.33 -7.64
CA SER A 46 -9.67 -8.39 -6.96
C SER A 46 -9.09 -9.34 -7.99
N SER A 47 -7.77 -9.38 -8.11
CA SER A 47 -7.09 -10.25 -9.06
C SER A 47 -5.59 -10.34 -8.77
N PRO A 48 -4.94 -11.48 -9.07
CA PRO A 48 -3.49 -11.51 -9.24
C PRO A 48 -3.09 -10.58 -10.40
N ASN A 49 -2.08 -9.75 -10.19
CA ASN A 49 -1.37 -8.93 -11.19
C ASN A 49 -2.21 -8.04 -12.13
N LEU A 50 -3.49 -7.78 -11.84
CA LEU A 50 -4.39 -7.03 -12.75
C LEU A 50 -5.07 -5.80 -12.11
N ASN A 51 -4.92 -5.54 -10.81
CA ASN A 51 -5.46 -4.32 -10.23
C ASN A 51 -4.69 -3.10 -10.79
N PRO A 52 -5.36 -2.10 -11.40
CA PRO A 52 -4.69 -1.00 -12.10
C PRO A 52 -4.06 0.05 -11.16
N ASP A 53 -4.41 0.02 -9.87
CA ASP A 53 -4.01 1.02 -8.89
C ASP A 53 -3.02 0.48 -7.86
N VAL A 54 -2.69 -0.80 -7.91
CA VAL A 54 -1.72 -1.42 -7.00
C VAL A 54 -0.62 -2.05 -7.84
N THR A 55 0.57 -1.49 -7.76
CA THR A 55 1.73 -1.97 -8.51
C THR A 55 2.79 -2.50 -7.57
N ILE A 56 3.50 -3.53 -8.03
CA ILE A 56 4.65 -4.07 -7.31
C ILE A 56 5.75 -3.02 -7.22
N GLY A 57 6.36 -2.91 -6.05
CA GLY A 57 7.37 -1.91 -5.75
C GLY A 57 8.75 -2.28 -6.31
N THR A 58 9.58 -1.25 -6.52
CA THR A 58 10.95 -1.43 -7.05
C THR A 58 11.91 -2.13 -6.08
N GLY A 59 11.54 -2.24 -4.80
CA GLY A 59 12.30 -2.97 -3.78
C GLY A 59 12.00 -4.47 -3.73
N VAL A 60 11.07 -4.96 -4.55
CA VAL A 60 10.71 -6.38 -4.63
C VAL A 60 11.53 -7.08 -5.73
N PRO A 61 12.12 -8.26 -5.47
CA PRO A 61 12.79 -9.07 -6.48
C PRO A 61 12.01 -9.26 -7.80
N ALA A 62 12.70 -9.25 -8.93
CA ALA A 62 12.09 -9.45 -10.24
C ALA A 62 11.44 -10.84 -10.37
N GLY A 63 10.31 -10.93 -11.06
CA GLY A 63 9.54 -12.17 -11.20
C GLY A 63 8.60 -12.48 -10.04
N SER A 64 8.53 -11.60 -9.04
CA SER A 64 7.57 -11.70 -7.93
C SER A 64 6.12 -11.50 -8.39
N ALA A 65 5.18 -12.05 -7.63
CA ALA A 65 3.75 -11.92 -7.89
C ALA A 65 3.09 -10.97 -6.88
N ILE A 66 2.07 -10.26 -7.34
CA ILE A 66 1.19 -9.47 -6.48
C ILE A 66 -0.26 -9.95 -6.63
N THR A 67 -0.94 -10.12 -5.50
CA THR A 67 -2.37 -10.43 -5.44
C THR A 67 -3.10 -9.35 -4.65
N VAL A 68 -4.18 -8.83 -5.22
CA VAL A 68 -4.98 -7.78 -4.60
C VAL A 68 -6.37 -8.30 -4.26
N ASN A 69 -6.81 -8.03 -3.04
CA ASN A 69 -8.17 -8.21 -2.59
C ASN A 69 -8.85 -6.84 -2.45
N GLY A 70 -9.53 -6.42 -3.52
CA GLY A 70 -10.29 -5.17 -3.60
C GLY A 70 -11.75 -5.28 -3.14
N SER A 71 -12.18 -6.43 -2.60
CA SER A 71 -13.59 -6.69 -2.24
C SER A 71 -14.19 -5.68 -1.25
N GLN A 72 -13.34 -4.99 -0.48
CA GLN A 72 -13.76 -3.97 0.48
C GLN A 72 -13.31 -2.56 0.12
N ALA A 73 -12.80 -2.33 -1.10
CA ALA A 73 -12.26 -1.04 -1.50
C ALA A 73 -13.32 0.08 -1.47
N LEU A 74 -14.57 -0.25 -1.83
CA LEU A 74 -15.71 0.67 -1.72
C LEU A 74 -16.05 1.04 -0.26
N PHE A 75 -15.61 0.24 0.71
CA PHE A 75 -15.74 0.50 2.15
C PHE A 75 -14.46 1.05 2.78
N GLY A 76 -13.50 1.50 1.96
CA GLY A 76 -12.27 2.10 2.44
C GLY A 76 -11.18 1.11 2.83
N ARG A 77 -11.23 -0.16 2.38
CA ARG A 77 -10.19 -1.15 2.72
C ARG A 77 -9.71 -1.95 1.51
N ILE A 78 -8.40 -2.10 1.36
CA ILE A 78 -7.82 -2.92 0.30
C ILE A 78 -6.74 -3.84 0.87
N GLY A 79 -6.78 -5.11 0.50
CA GLY A 79 -5.79 -6.13 0.85
C GLY A 79 -4.78 -6.31 -0.26
N VAL A 80 -3.50 -6.41 0.10
CA VAL A 80 -2.39 -6.64 -0.85
C VAL A 80 -1.48 -7.73 -0.31
N LEU A 81 -1.15 -8.67 -1.18
CA LEU A 81 -0.21 -9.74 -0.93
C LEU A 81 0.88 -9.71 -2.00
N VAL A 82 2.13 -9.83 -1.56
CA VAL A 82 3.31 -9.93 -2.43
C VAL A 82 4.03 -11.24 -2.09
N ASP A 83 4.07 -12.13 -3.07
CA ASP A 83 4.88 -13.36 -3.04
C ASP A 83 6.16 -13.09 -3.82
N SER A 84 7.27 -12.96 -3.10
CA SER A 84 8.53 -12.62 -3.74
C SER A 84 9.23 -13.83 -4.36
N ALA A 85 9.81 -13.63 -5.54
CA ALA A 85 10.63 -14.64 -6.22
C ALA A 85 11.97 -14.93 -5.50
N GLY A 86 12.33 -14.14 -4.48
CA GLY A 86 13.50 -14.32 -3.63
C GLY A 86 13.34 -13.55 -2.33
N THR A 87 14.36 -13.51 -1.49
CA THR A 87 14.29 -12.66 -0.29
C THR A 87 14.48 -11.18 -0.64
N PHE A 88 13.82 -10.30 0.11
CA PHE A 88 14.09 -8.87 0.04
C PHE A 88 15.56 -8.61 0.40
N VAL A 89 16.21 -7.65 -0.26
CA VAL A 89 17.57 -7.24 0.11
C VAL A 89 17.51 -6.47 1.44
N SER A 90 18.41 -6.76 2.39
CA SER A 90 18.47 -6.07 3.68
C SER A 90 18.60 -4.55 3.52
N SER A 91 17.88 -3.78 4.33
CA SER A 91 17.97 -2.32 4.41
C SER A 91 19.24 -1.85 5.13
N PRO A 92 19.71 -0.60 4.93
CA PRO A 92 19.15 0.49 4.13
C PRO A 92 19.46 0.43 2.61
N PRO A 93 18.70 1.17 1.76
CA PRO A 93 17.46 1.89 2.09
C PRO A 93 16.27 0.94 2.37
N ALA A 94 15.15 1.49 2.85
CA ALA A 94 13.90 0.73 2.93
C ALA A 94 13.47 0.25 1.53
N ARG A 95 12.84 -0.92 1.46
CA ARG A 95 12.41 -1.56 0.22
C ARG A 95 10.97 -1.17 -0.08
N GLN A 96 10.76 -0.44 -1.16
CA GLN A 96 9.41 -0.18 -1.65
C GLN A 96 8.77 -1.52 -2.06
N VAL A 97 7.75 -1.94 -1.32
CA VAL A 97 7.04 -3.22 -1.52
C VAL A 97 5.95 -3.06 -2.56
N VAL A 98 5.15 -1.99 -2.45
CA VAL A 98 4.10 -1.65 -3.41
C VAL A 98 3.93 -0.15 -3.53
N THR A 99 3.36 0.28 -4.65
CA THR A 99 2.79 1.63 -4.79
C THR A 99 1.27 1.53 -4.91
N LEU A 100 0.57 2.29 -4.07
CA LEU A 100 -0.87 2.45 -4.11
C LEU A 100 -1.21 3.77 -4.81
N ARG A 101 -1.94 3.71 -5.92
CA ARG A 101 -2.45 4.88 -6.63
C ARG A 101 -3.87 5.16 -6.17
N PHE A 102 -4.04 6.26 -5.44
CA PHE A 102 -5.36 6.76 -5.08
C PHE A 102 -5.80 7.86 -6.04
N THR A 103 -7.08 7.91 -6.36
CA THR A 103 -7.72 9.08 -6.96
C THR A 103 -8.33 9.93 -5.85
N VAL A 104 -7.91 11.19 -5.75
CA VAL A 104 -8.44 12.15 -4.78
C VAL A 104 -9.74 12.73 -5.32
N SER A 105 -10.79 12.80 -4.47
CA SER A 105 -12.05 13.44 -4.84
C SER A 105 -11.81 14.90 -5.31
N PRO A 106 -12.40 15.33 -6.44
CA PRO A 106 -12.35 16.73 -6.89
C PRO A 106 -12.93 17.73 -5.90
N THR A 107 -13.80 17.26 -4.99
CA THR A 107 -14.45 18.08 -3.95
C THR A 107 -13.88 17.82 -2.55
N ALA A 108 -12.74 17.11 -2.45
CA ALA A 108 -12.08 16.88 -1.17
C ALA A 108 -11.69 18.23 -0.53
N PRO A 109 -12.00 18.47 0.75
CA PRO A 109 -11.54 19.66 1.45
C PRO A 109 -10.02 19.57 1.71
N SER A 110 -9.39 20.71 2.04
CA SER A 110 -8.04 20.69 2.61
C SER A 110 -8.05 19.95 3.95
N VAL A 111 -7.51 18.73 3.98
CA VAL A 111 -7.57 17.83 5.13
C VAL A 111 -6.45 16.80 5.07
N SER A 112 -5.99 16.34 6.24
CA SER A 112 -5.13 15.17 6.34
C SER A 112 -5.99 13.92 6.54
N THR A 113 -5.96 12.98 5.58
CA THR A 113 -6.66 11.69 5.68
C THR A 113 -5.65 10.56 5.95
N PRO A 114 -5.81 9.79 7.05
CA PRO A 114 -4.88 8.73 7.38
C PRO A 114 -5.02 7.54 6.44
N ILE A 115 -3.91 6.83 6.22
CA ILE A 115 -3.82 5.52 5.57
C ILE A 115 -3.23 4.57 6.60
N THR A 116 -4.06 3.69 7.15
CA THR A 116 -3.70 2.88 8.33
C THR A 116 -3.67 1.40 8.02
N PHE A 117 -2.76 0.67 8.66
CA PHE A 117 -2.70 -0.78 8.57
C PHE A 117 -3.85 -1.44 9.35
N VAL A 118 -4.57 -2.35 8.71
CA VAL A 118 -5.69 -3.11 9.30
C VAL A 118 -5.62 -4.59 8.90
N ASP A 119 -6.47 -5.42 9.51
CA ASP A 119 -6.48 -6.89 9.32
C ASP A 119 -7.67 -7.40 8.49
N ALA A 120 -8.30 -6.53 7.70
CA ALA A 120 -9.39 -6.87 6.77
C ALA A 120 -9.27 -6.07 5.46
N PRO A 121 -9.52 -6.67 4.27
CA PRO A 121 -10.04 -8.03 4.05
C PRO A 121 -9.02 -9.17 4.25
N ILE A 122 -7.73 -8.86 4.41
CA ILE A 122 -6.69 -9.84 4.75
C ILE A 122 -5.86 -9.36 5.96
N GLY A 123 -5.39 -10.30 6.78
CA GLY A 123 -4.55 -10.00 7.94
C GLY A 123 -3.14 -9.55 7.56
N ARG A 124 -2.46 -8.86 8.47
CA ARG A 124 -1.05 -8.50 8.33
C ARG A 124 -0.14 -9.68 8.64
N SER A 125 0.82 -9.95 7.76
CA SER A 125 1.86 -10.96 7.97
C SER A 125 3.06 -10.70 7.07
N THR A 126 4.24 -11.06 7.54
CA THR A 126 5.46 -11.17 6.74
C THR A 126 6.11 -12.50 7.11
N SER A 127 6.63 -13.23 6.13
CA SER A 127 7.24 -14.53 6.36
C SER A 127 8.56 -14.69 5.62
N ASP A 128 9.36 -15.65 6.09
CA ASP A 128 10.52 -16.14 5.34
C ASP A 128 10.10 -17.07 4.18
N PHE A 129 11.10 -17.57 3.43
CA PHE A 129 10.88 -18.47 2.30
C PHE A 129 10.31 -19.84 2.69
N LEU A 130 10.38 -20.22 3.97
CA LEU A 130 9.80 -21.45 4.50
C LEU A 130 8.38 -21.23 5.05
N GLY A 131 7.87 -20.00 4.99
CA GLY A 131 6.55 -19.63 5.51
C GLY A 131 6.53 -19.39 7.02
N ASN A 132 7.69 -19.28 7.69
CA ASN A 132 7.73 -18.91 9.11
C ASN A 132 7.44 -17.41 9.25
N SER A 133 6.57 -17.06 10.21
CA SER A 133 6.22 -15.66 10.47
C SER A 133 7.42 -14.89 11.03
N LEU A 134 7.62 -13.69 10.51
CA LEU A 134 8.65 -12.74 10.93
C LEU A 134 8.00 -11.55 11.63
N ALA A 135 8.55 -11.19 12.79
CA ALA A 135 8.07 -10.04 13.54
C ALA A 135 8.22 -8.76 12.70
N THR A 136 7.09 -8.08 12.46
CA THR A 136 7.04 -6.90 11.58
C THR A 136 6.28 -5.78 12.28
N ALA A 137 6.93 -4.63 12.45
CA ALA A 137 6.28 -3.41 12.92
C ALA A 137 5.54 -2.72 11.76
N TYR A 138 4.39 -2.12 12.06
CA TYR A 138 3.55 -1.42 11.10
C TYR A 138 3.40 0.05 11.51
N VAL A 139 3.74 0.96 10.59
CA VAL A 139 3.66 2.41 10.81
C VAL A 139 2.70 3.02 9.80
N ASP A 140 1.64 3.63 10.30
CA ASP A 140 0.63 4.30 9.48
C ASP A 140 1.18 5.56 8.81
N GLY A 141 0.51 5.99 7.75
CA GLY A 141 0.85 7.20 7.00
C GLY A 141 -0.35 8.12 6.84
N VAL A 142 -0.13 9.24 6.17
CA VAL A 142 -1.18 10.23 5.89
C VAL A 142 -1.05 10.78 4.48
N ILE A 143 -2.20 11.04 3.84
CA ILE A 143 -2.28 11.87 2.65
C ILE A 143 -2.81 13.24 3.08
N THR A 144 -2.02 14.29 2.90
CA THR A 144 -2.45 15.66 3.16
C THR A 144 -2.98 16.29 1.87
N ILE A 145 -4.28 16.52 1.83
CA ILE A 145 -4.99 17.15 0.72
C ILE A 145 -4.90 18.65 0.85
N GLN A 146 -4.50 19.31 -0.25
CA GLN A 146 -4.46 20.76 -0.39
C GLN A 146 -5.41 21.15 -1.52
N ASN A 147 -6.26 22.16 -1.28
CA ASN A 147 -6.99 22.77 -2.38
C ASN A 147 -5.99 23.53 -3.26
N GLY A 148 -5.87 23.14 -4.53
CA GLY A 148 -5.25 23.99 -5.54
C GLY A 148 -6.11 25.23 -5.70
N GLY A 149 -5.75 26.31 -5.00
CA GLY A 149 -6.36 27.61 -5.24
C GLY A 149 -6.11 27.97 -6.71
N SER A 150 -7.18 28.20 -7.46
CA SER A 150 -7.07 28.97 -8.69
C SER A 150 -6.59 30.36 -8.30
N GLU A 151 -5.31 30.66 -8.56
CA GLU A 151 -4.87 32.04 -8.75
C GLU A 151 -5.49 32.64 -10.02
#